data_AF-A0A814T0D5-F1
#
_entry.id   AF-A0A814T0D5-F1
#
_cell.length_a   1.000
_cell.length_b   1.000
_cell.length_c   1.000
_cell.angle_alpha   90.00
_cell.angle_beta   90.00
_cell.angle_gamma   90.00
#
_symmetry.space_group_name_H-M   'P 1'
#
loop_
_entity.id
_entity.type
_entity.pdbx_description
1 polymer ?
#
loop_
_entity_poly.entity_id
_entity_poly.type
_entity_poly.pdbx_seq_one_letter_code
_entity_poly.pdbx_strand_id
1 'polypeptide(L)'
;MRQLEIDGIQKIKVFLFLIHLFLDQPKENLISSYSYGFNHQYKDLFTTFDSEYCLIFDNQSPDTLPTSSIRSCRLEQEQTDFNSEHYLADKYELNDEAIFDYKLILEDQLDEQDRDDLKNLKYKQLFIDDQISIYLGLIDLLYAFVYDQRITQGEPCCESSWNIHKLSSTLSWFDTFTDLPSVLIACCRRTLIYPLIRSFKLAKKCLLDVIEIFSMGKSTILQCLLQMRRLFLDEEHRYLLNTLYLNDYCLWIQTECQTKWLNSLVEAMTHTIEYELDENNLELNFEEKHFSWKVTLHEISDTDDDDDCLSLSDKKNC
;
A
#
# COMPACT_ATOMS: atom_id res chain seq x y z
N MET A 1 31.81 -6.61 21.29
CA MET A 1 31.58 -5.69 20.15
C MET A 1 31.97 -6.32 18.82
N ARG A 2 33.25 -6.66 18.54
CA ARG A 2 33.62 -7.29 17.26
C ARG A 2 32.91 -8.62 16.92
N GLN A 3 32.59 -9.45 17.90
CA GLN A 3 31.89 -10.73 17.65
C GLN A 3 30.42 -10.53 17.24
N LEU A 4 29.77 -9.46 17.74
CA LEU A 4 28.38 -9.11 17.40
C LEU A 4 28.29 -8.48 15.99
N GLU A 5 29.30 -7.70 15.59
CA GLU A 5 29.42 -7.19 14.22
C GLU A 5 29.69 -8.30 13.20
N ILE A 6 30.50 -9.31 13.57
CA ILE A 6 30.81 -10.45 12.69
C ILE A 6 29.58 -11.37 12.52
N ASP A 7 28.82 -11.63 13.59
CA ASP A 7 27.55 -12.37 13.53
C ASP A 7 26.49 -11.62 12.70
N GLY A 8 26.43 -10.29 12.81
CA GLY A 8 25.56 -9.45 11.99
C GLY A 8 25.91 -9.54 10.50
N ILE A 9 27.20 -9.46 10.16
CA ILE A 9 27.69 -9.56 8.78
C ILE A 9 27.49 -10.98 8.21
N GLN A 10 27.62 -12.04 9.02
CA GLN A 10 27.35 -13.42 8.58
C GLN A 10 25.85 -13.67 8.35
N LYS A 11 24.97 -13.14 9.21
CA LYS A 11 23.52 -13.19 8.99
C LYS A 11 23.11 -12.41 7.74
N ILE A 12 23.66 -11.20 7.54
CA ILE A 12 23.44 -10.38 6.33
C ILE A 12 23.92 -11.13 5.07
N LYS A 13 25.05 -11.84 5.13
CA LYS A 13 25.53 -12.64 4.00
C LYS A 13 24.66 -13.87 3.70
N VAL A 14 24.15 -14.55 4.71
CA VAL A 14 23.21 -15.68 4.52
C VAL A 14 21.83 -15.17 4.04
N PHE A 15 21.42 -14.00 4.49
CA PHE A 15 20.19 -13.30 4.12
C PHE A 15 20.25 -12.76 2.68
N LEU A 16 21.31 -12.05 2.30
CA LEU A 16 21.61 -11.69 0.91
C LEU A 16 21.81 -12.93 0.04
N PHE A 17 22.32 -14.03 0.57
CA PHE A 17 22.45 -15.30 -0.14
C PHE A 17 21.08 -15.97 -0.38
N LEU A 18 20.12 -15.88 0.55
CA LEU A 18 18.76 -16.40 0.36
C LEU A 18 17.94 -15.50 -0.58
N ILE A 19 18.13 -14.18 -0.49
CA ILE A 19 17.60 -13.20 -1.45
C ILE A 19 18.23 -13.40 -2.83
N HIS A 20 19.55 -13.61 -2.96
CA HIS A 20 20.18 -13.97 -4.24
C HIS A 20 19.68 -15.34 -4.72
N LEU A 21 19.55 -16.36 -3.87
CA LEU A 21 19.03 -17.67 -4.30
C LEU A 21 17.61 -17.56 -4.86
N PHE A 22 16.84 -16.57 -4.40
CA PHE A 22 15.49 -16.25 -4.84
C PHE A 22 15.47 -15.34 -6.09
N LEU A 23 16.27 -14.27 -6.13
CA LEU A 23 16.29 -13.26 -7.20
C LEU A 23 17.19 -13.61 -8.40
N ASP A 24 18.12 -14.55 -8.24
CA ASP A 24 19.16 -14.93 -9.22
C ASP A 24 18.82 -16.24 -9.96
N GLN A 25 17.54 -16.67 -9.90
CA GLN A 25 17.05 -17.67 -10.86
C GLN A 25 17.01 -17.00 -12.25
N PRO A 26 17.58 -17.62 -13.29
CA PRO A 26 17.59 -17.04 -14.63
C PRO A 26 16.15 -16.80 -15.10
N LYS A 27 15.79 -15.51 -15.25
CA LYS A 27 14.51 -15.07 -15.79
C LYS A 27 14.51 -15.20 -17.30
N GLU A 28 14.06 -16.34 -17.80
CA GLU A 28 13.47 -16.45 -19.14
C GLU A 28 11.99 -16.82 -19.01
N ASN A 29 11.21 -16.01 -18.28
CA ASN A 29 9.76 -16.10 -18.37
C ASN A 29 9.30 -15.14 -19.47
N LEU A 30 8.78 -15.71 -20.56
CA LEU A 30 8.03 -15.02 -21.59
C LEU A 30 6.72 -14.50 -20.97
N ILE A 31 6.80 -13.44 -20.16
CA ILE A 31 5.62 -12.69 -19.74
C ILE A 31 4.94 -12.28 -21.05
N SER A 32 3.68 -12.70 -21.23
CA SER A 32 2.93 -12.29 -22.40
C SER A 32 2.94 -10.77 -22.46
N SER A 33 3.15 -10.22 -23.65
CA SER A 33 3.40 -8.79 -23.79
C SER A 33 2.22 -7.92 -23.30
N TYR A 34 1.02 -8.49 -23.12
CA TYR A 34 -0.21 -7.78 -22.75
C TYR A 34 -1.07 -8.60 -21.77
N SER A 35 -0.50 -9.02 -20.64
CA SER A 35 -1.19 -9.88 -19.66
C SER A 35 -1.18 -9.31 -18.25
N TYR A 36 -2.24 -9.58 -17.49
CA TYR A 36 -2.47 -9.05 -16.14
C TYR A 36 -3.21 -10.07 -15.25
N GLY A 37 -3.59 -9.64 -14.05
CA GLY A 37 -4.17 -10.49 -13.02
C GLY A 37 -3.12 -11.34 -12.30
N PHE A 38 -3.59 -12.17 -11.37
CA PHE A 38 -2.75 -13.12 -10.64
C PHE A 38 -1.98 -14.01 -11.62
N ASN A 39 -0.66 -14.07 -11.46
CA ASN A 39 0.28 -14.81 -12.31
C ASN A 39 0.08 -14.56 -13.83
N HIS A 40 -0.30 -13.34 -14.23
CA HIS A 40 -0.49 -12.96 -15.64
C HIS A 40 -1.43 -13.89 -16.45
N GLN A 41 -2.43 -14.49 -15.79
CA GLN A 41 -3.29 -15.49 -16.44
C GLN A 41 -4.39 -14.89 -17.33
N TYR A 42 -4.60 -13.56 -17.31
CA TYR A 42 -5.62 -12.88 -18.09
C TYR A 42 -5.03 -12.03 -19.22
N LYS A 43 -5.76 -11.98 -20.32
CA LYS A 43 -5.52 -11.12 -21.50
C LYS A 43 -6.84 -10.93 -22.26
N ASP A 44 -6.94 -9.85 -23.02
CA ASP A 44 -8.07 -9.52 -23.89
C ASP A 44 -9.43 -9.44 -23.15
N LEU A 45 -9.44 -9.41 -21.81
CA LEU A 45 -10.65 -9.41 -21.00
C LEU A 45 -11.42 -8.11 -21.23
N PHE A 46 -10.73 -6.97 -21.12
CA PHE A 46 -11.31 -5.63 -21.22
C PHE A 46 -11.75 -5.26 -22.63
N THR A 47 -11.25 -5.92 -23.68
CA THR A 47 -11.76 -5.74 -25.05
C THR A 47 -13.25 -6.08 -25.19
N THR A 48 -13.78 -6.89 -24.29
CA THR A 48 -15.18 -7.33 -24.29
C THR A 48 -16.07 -6.53 -23.34
N PHE A 49 -15.49 -5.64 -22.52
CA PHE A 49 -16.22 -4.81 -21.57
C PHE A 49 -16.49 -3.41 -22.13
N ASP A 50 -17.59 -2.79 -21.69
CA ASP A 50 -17.94 -1.43 -22.08
C ASP A 50 -16.92 -0.41 -21.54
N SER A 51 -16.82 0.74 -22.21
CA SER A 51 -15.85 1.80 -21.87
C SER A 51 -15.93 2.32 -20.43
N GLU A 52 -17.06 2.10 -19.74
CA GLU A 52 -17.25 2.47 -18.33
C GLU A 52 -16.35 1.68 -17.39
N TYR A 53 -15.95 0.44 -17.74
CA TYR A 53 -15.01 -0.35 -16.95
C TYR A 53 -13.62 0.29 -16.90
N CYS A 54 -13.21 0.96 -17.98
CA CYS A 54 -11.93 1.67 -18.02
C CYS A 54 -11.89 2.82 -17.02
N LEU A 55 -13.03 3.45 -16.69
CA LEU A 55 -13.07 4.59 -15.76
C LEU A 55 -12.72 4.21 -14.31
N ILE A 56 -12.70 2.92 -13.98
CA ILE A 56 -12.50 2.44 -12.61
C ILE A 56 -11.05 2.04 -12.35
N PHE A 57 -10.36 1.50 -13.36
CA PHE A 57 -8.94 1.18 -13.27
C PHE A 57 -8.09 2.39 -13.66
N ASP A 58 -6.93 2.57 -13.05
CA ASP A 58 -6.03 3.66 -13.44
C ASP A 58 -5.38 3.35 -14.80
N ASN A 59 -5.02 2.08 -15.03
CA ASN A 59 -4.60 1.63 -16.35
C ASN A 59 -5.81 1.55 -17.30
N GLN A 60 -5.98 2.57 -18.13
CA GLN A 60 -7.06 2.70 -19.12
C GLN A 60 -6.94 1.76 -20.33
N SER A 61 -5.83 1.01 -20.45
CA SER A 61 -5.53 0.21 -21.65
C SER A 61 -4.82 -1.11 -21.30
N PRO A 62 -5.38 -1.93 -20.40
CA PRO A 62 -4.72 -3.14 -19.89
C PRO A 62 -4.45 -4.20 -20.97
N ASP A 63 -5.25 -4.24 -22.04
CA ASP A 63 -5.09 -5.20 -23.14
C ASP A 63 -4.13 -4.73 -24.24
N THR A 64 -3.73 -3.45 -24.26
CA THR A 64 -2.92 -2.87 -25.34
C THR A 64 -1.64 -2.21 -24.84
N LEU A 65 -1.52 -1.94 -23.55
CA LEU A 65 -0.31 -1.44 -22.93
C LEU A 65 0.66 -2.59 -22.67
N PRO A 66 1.90 -2.55 -23.19
CA PRO A 66 2.87 -3.60 -22.93
C PRO A 66 3.15 -3.76 -21.45
N THR A 67 3.25 -4.99 -20.95
CA THR A 67 3.54 -5.29 -19.53
C THR A 67 4.83 -4.59 -19.05
N SER A 68 5.83 -4.47 -19.91
CA SER A 68 7.08 -3.76 -19.64
C SER A 68 6.93 -2.25 -19.43
N SER A 69 5.85 -1.65 -19.94
CA SER A 69 5.60 -0.20 -19.91
C SER A 69 4.66 0.19 -18.77
N ILE A 70 3.95 -0.76 -18.15
CA ILE A 70 2.98 -0.51 -17.08
C ILE A 70 3.61 0.33 -15.95
N ARG A 71 4.76 -0.10 -15.43
CA ARG A 71 5.43 0.62 -14.33
C ARG A 71 5.79 2.04 -14.70
N SER A 72 6.40 2.27 -15.86
CA SER A 72 6.79 3.62 -16.28
C SER A 72 5.58 4.55 -16.43
N CYS A 73 4.48 4.06 -17.02
CA CYS A 73 3.26 4.84 -17.19
C CYS A 73 2.58 5.13 -15.83
N ARG A 74 2.54 4.14 -14.94
CA ARG A 74 2.09 4.34 -13.55
C ARG A 74 2.90 5.42 -12.86
N LEU A 75 4.23 5.37 -13.01
CA LEU A 75 5.11 6.31 -12.33
C LEU A 75 4.88 7.76 -12.80
N GLU A 76 4.70 7.94 -14.12
CA GLU A 76 4.40 9.22 -14.76
C GLU A 76 3.03 9.78 -14.32
N GLN A 77 1.98 8.94 -14.27
CA GLN A 77 0.67 9.37 -13.78
C GLN A 77 0.76 9.77 -12.30
N GLU A 78 1.34 8.93 -11.44
CA GLU A 78 1.51 9.22 -10.01
C GLU A 78 2.30 10.53 -9.77
N GLN A 79 3.27 10.85 -10.62
CA GLN A 79 4.01 12.12 -10.57
C GLN A 79 3.13 13.32 -10.96
N THR A 80 2.18 13.11 -11.88
CA THR A 80 1.22 14.15 -12.32
C THR A 80 0.12 14.36 -11.27
N ASP A 81 -0.34 13.29 -10.65
CA ASP A 81 -1.42 13.31 -9.65
C ASP A 81 -0.94 13.84 -8.28
N PHE A 82 0.38 13.84 -8.03
CA PHE A 82 0.95 14.31 -6.77
C PHE A 82 0.70 15.80 -6.53
N ASN A 83 0.02 16.10 -5.43
CA ASN A 83 -0.18 17.46 -4.94
C ASN A 83 0.69 17.71 -3.71
N SER A 84 1.77 18.48 -3.91
CA SER A 84 2.74 18.79 -2.86
C SER A 84 2.16 19.69 -1.76
N GLU A 85 1.26 20.63 -2.07
CA GLU A 85 0.63 21.49 -1.05
C GLU A 85 -0.24 20.69 -0.10
N HIS A 86 -1.04 19.75 -0.63
CA HIS A 86 -1.86 18.86 0.19
C HIS A 86 -0.99 17.97 1.08
N TYR A 87 0.05 17.36 0.50
CA TYR A 87 0.98 16.55 1.28
C TYR A 87 1.65 17.34 2.42
N LEU A 88 2.11 18.56 2.15
CA LEU A 88 2.75 19.39 3.16
C LEU A 88 1.76 19.85 4.24
N ALA A 89 0.52 20.14 3.88
CA ALA A 89 -0.54 20.40 4.86
C ALA A 89 -0.71 19.21 5.80
N ASP A 90 -0.90 17.99 5.29
CA ASP A 90 -1.02 16.80 6.13
C ASP A 90 0.27 16.52 6.93
N LYS A 91 1.45 16.82 6.38
CA LYS A 91 2.72 16.61 7.08
C LYS A 91 2.85 17.49 8.33
N TYR A 92 2.37 18.72 8.29
CA TYR A 92 2.57 19.70 9.37
C TYR A 92 1.33 19.97 10.22
N GLU A 93 0.13 19.75 9.68
CA GLU A 93 -1.15 20.12 10.33
C GLU A 93 -1.97 18.91 10.78
N LEU A 94 -1.67 17.71 10.30
CA LEU A 94 -2.40 16.49 10.69
C LEU A 94 -2.12 16.14 12.16
N ASN A 95 -3.13 16.37 13.00
CA ASN A 95 -3.11 16.09 14.44
C ASN A 95 -4.11 15.00 14.85
N ASP A 96 -4.37 14.03 13.99
CA ASP A 96 -5.25 12.90 14.32
C ASP A 96 -4.46 11.75 14.95
N GLU A 97 -4.29 11.82 16.28
CA GLU A 97 -3.61 10.77 17.06
C GLU A 97 -4.30 9.41 16.92
N ALA A 98 -5.61 9.36 16.69
CA ALA A 98 -6.36 8.11 16.66
C ALA A 98 -5.94 7.22 15.48
N ILE A 99 -5.63 7.82 14.31
CA ILE A 99 -5.15 7.08 13.14
C ILE A 99 -3.74 6.49 13.39
N PHE A 100 -2.88 7.22 14.09
CA PHE A 100 -1.51 6.78 14.39
C PHE A 100 -1.43 5.73 15.49
N ASP A 101 -2.33 5.81 16.46
CA ASP A 101 -2.39 4.93 17.63
C ASP A 101 -3.30 3.72 17.44
N TYR A 102 -4.11 3.71 16.37
CA TYR A 102 -4.89 2.54 15.99
C TYR A 102 -3.99 1.30 15.89
N LYS A 103 -4.49 0.21 16.47
CA LYS A 103 -3.90 -1.11 16.40
C LYS A 103 -4.86 -2.00 15.65
N LEU A 104 -4.33 -2.74 14.69
CA LEU A 104 -5.11 -3.71 13.95
C LEU A 104 -5.74 -4.73 14.90
N ILE A 105 -7.05 -4.91 14.74
CA ILE A 105 -7.80 -5.94 15.43
C ILE A 105 -7.86 -7.13 14.49
N LEU A 106 -6.95 -8.08 14.70
CA LEU A 106 -6.84 -9.29 13.90
C LEU A 106 -7.13 -10.50 14.77
N GLU A 107 -7.91 -11.43 14.23
CA GLU A 107 -8.15 -12.72 14.85
C GLU A 107 -7.19 -13.76 14.24
N ASP A 108 -6.75 -14.76 15.02
CA ASP A 108 -5.91 -15.84 14.48
C ASP A 108 -6.75 -16.97 13.82
N GLN A 109 -8.08 -16.85 13.85
CA GLN A 109 -8.99 -17.91 13.39
C GLN A 109 -10.09 -17.37 12.47
N LEU A 110 -10.25 -18.02 11.32
CA LEU A 110 -11.35 -17.75 10.40
C LEU A 110 -12.70 -17.84 11.11
N ASP A 111 -13.56 -16.86 10.89
CA ASP A 111 -14.91 -16.83 11.45
C ASP A 111 -15.89 -17.71 10.63
N GLU A 112 -17.19 -17.67 10.95
CA GLU A 112 -18.20 -18.42 10.19
C GLU A 112 -18.40 -17.90 8.77
N GLN A 113 -18.40 -16.58 8.60
CA GLN A 113 -18.56 -15.94 7.30
C GLN A 113 -17.36 -16.24 6.39
N ASP A 114 -16.15 -16.27 6.92
CA ASP A 114 -14.92 -16.64 6.22
C ASP A 114 -15.04 -18.06 5.67
N ARG A 115 -15.48 -19.00 6.51
CA ARG A 115 -15.67 -20.40 6.10
C ARG A 115 -16.74 -20.53 5.02
N ASP A 116 -17.80 -19.73 5.08
CA ASP A 116 -18.85 -19.72 4.06
C ASP A 116 -18.38 -19.12 2.74
N ASP A 117 -17.62 -18.03 2.79
CA ASP A 117 -17.01 -17.44 1.60
C ASP A 117 -16.04 -18.40 0.89
N LEU A 118 -15.27 -19.16 1.67
CA LEU A 118 -14.36 -20.18 1.14
C LEU A 118 -15.10 -21.31 0.41
N LYS A 119 -16.31 -21.69 0.83
CA LYS A 119 -17.12 -22.70 0.10
C LYS A 119 -17.52 -22.20 -1.29
N ASN A 120 -17.64 -20.88 -1.46
CA ASN A 120 -17.97 -20.24 -2.72
C ASN A 120 -16.75 -20.05 -3.64
N LEU A 121 -15.53 -20.28 -3.15
CA LEU A 121 -14.33 -20.28 -3.99
C LEU A 121 -14.22 -21.59 -4.76
N LYS A 122 -14.20 -21.48 -6.09
CA LYS A 122 -13.96 -22.63 -6.96
C LYS A 122 -12.50 -23.04 -6.89
N TYR A 123 -12.24 -24.23 -6.38
CA TYR A 123 -10.90 -24.82 -6.44
C TYR A 123 -10.44 -24.99 -7.90
N LYS A 124 -9.19 -24.60 -8.18
CA LYS A 124 -8.46 -24.92 -9.40
C LYS A 124 -6.99 -25.19 -9.06
N GLN A 125 -6.32 -26.00 -9.86
CA GLN A 125 -4.86 -26.15 -9.72
C GLN A 125 -4.18 -24.86 -10.19
N LEU A 126 -3.24 -24.35 -9.40
CA LEU A 126 -2.45 -23.16 -9.75
C LEU A 126 -1.11 -23.59 -10.33
N PHE A 127 -0.74 -23.02 -11.48
CA PHE A 127 0.57 -23.18 -12.10
C PHE A 127 1.26 -21.83 -12.01
N ILE A 128 2.21 -21.70 -11.09
CA ILE A 128 2.85 -20.42 -10.77
C ILE A 128 4.27 -20.44 -11.30
N ASP A 129 4.54 -19.54 -12.25
CA ASP A 129 5.82 -19.42 -12.92
C ASP A 129 6.73 -18.41 -12.21
N ASP A 130 6.14 -17.35 -11.65
CA ASP A 130 6.85 -16.31 -10.91
C ASP A 130 6.31 -16.19 -9.49
N GLN A 131 6.88 -16.97 -8.57
CA GLN A 131 6.47 -16.91 -7.17
C GLN A 131 6.82 -15.56 -6.53
N ILE A 132 7.86 -14.89 -7.01
CA ILE A 132 8.38 -13.65 -6.43
C ILE A 132 7.32 -12.56 -6.53
N SER A 133 6.79 -12.35 -7.74
CA SER A 133 5.77 -11.32 -7.95
C SER A 133 4.47 -11.58 -7.19
N ILE A 134 4.11 -12.84 -6.94
CA ILE A 134 2.94 -13.18 -6.11
C ILE A 134 3.16 -12.75 -4.66
N TYR A 135 4.32 -13.05 -4.08
CA TYR A 135 4.62 -12.61 -2.71
C TYR A 135 4.71 -11.08 -2.60
N LEU A 136 5.28 -10.41 -3.60
CA LEU A 136 5.38 -8.94 -3.60
C LEU A 136 4.02 -8.27 -3.84
N GLY A 137 3.19 -8.82 -4.73
CA GLY A 137 1.82 -8.35 -4.92
C GLY A 137 0.96 -8.55 -3.68
N LEU A 138 1.19 -9.61 -2.89
CA LEU A 138 0.53 -9.78 -1.59
C LEU A 138 0.88 -8.65 -0.61
N ILE A 139 2.13 -8.16 -0.60
CA ILE A 139 2.53 -7.00 0.22
C ILE A 139 1.71 -5.77 -0.17
N ASP A 140 1.63 -5.49 -1.47
CA ASP A 140 0.89 -4.33 -2.02
C ASP A 140 -0.61 -4.39 -1.66
N LEU A 141 -1.23 -5.57 -1.76
CA LEU A 141 -2.63 -5.78 -1.38
C LEU A 141 -2.86 -5.57 0.12
N LEU A 142 -2.05 -6.22 0.96
CA LEU A 142 -2.19 -6.12 2.42
C LEU A 142 -1.89 -4.69 2.91
N TYR A 143 -0.93 -4.00 2.29
CA TYR A 143 -0.65 -2.60 2.60
C TYR A 143 -1.88 -1.72 2.38
N ALA A 144 -2.52 -1.85 1.22
CA ALA A 144 -3.70 -1.08 0.89
C ALA A 144 -4.86 -1.37 1.85
N PHE A 145 -5.04 -2.64 2.22
CA PHE A 145 -6.00 -3.06 3.24
C PHE A 145 -5.73 -2.42 4.61
N VAL A 146 -4.50 -2.50 5.14
CA VAL A 146 -4.22 -1.98 6.48
C VAL A 146 -4.23 -0.44 6.54
N TYR A 147 -3.92 0.23 5.44
CA TYR A 147 -4.17 1.67 5.35
C TYR A 147 -5.64 1.98 5.57
N ASP A 148 -6.53 1.29 4.85
CA ASP A 148 -7.96 1.49 5.00
C ASP A 148 -8.43 1.15 6.43
N GLN A 149 -7.93 0.06 7.02
CA GLN A 149 -8.22 -0.30 8.41
C GLN A 149 -7.83 0.80 9.40
N ARG A 150 -6.70 1.49 9.20
CA ARG A 150 -6.30 2.62 10.06
C ARG A 150 -7.20 3.83 9.90
N ILE A 151 -7.53 4.19 8.65
CA ILE A 151 -8.38 5.35 8.36
C ILE A 151 -9.82 5.14 8.85
N THR A 152 -10.31 3.91 8.74
CA THR A 152 -11.68 3.55 9.13
C THR A 152 -11.78 2.98 10.55
N GLN A 153 -10.65 2.85 11.25
CA GLN A 153 -10.57 2.21 12.57
C GLN A 153 -11.20 0.81 12.63
N GLY A 154 -11.10 0.07 11.51
CA GLY A 154 -11.62 -1.28 11.37
C GLY A 154 -13.08 -1.38 10.93
N GLU A 155 -13.77 -0.25 10.69
CA GLU A 155 -15.17 -0.22 10.24
C GLU A 155 -15.27 0.34 8.80
N PRO A 156 -15.25 -0.52 7.77
CA PRO A 156 -15.25 -0.08 6.37
C PRO A 156 -16.38 0.89 6.02
N CYS A 157 -16.08 1.89 5.19
CA CYS A 157 -17.03 2.90 4.73
C CYS A 157 -17.13 2.92 3.19
N CYS A 158 -17.87 3.87 2.64
CA CYS A 158 -18.04 3.99 1.19
C CYS A 158 -16.74 4.25 0.42
N GLU A 159 -15.69 4.75 1.08
CA GLU A 159 -14.38 5.00 0.47
C GLU A 159 -13.44 3.78 0.56
N SER A 160 -13.79 2.74 1.32
CA SER A 160 -12.89 1.61 1.57
C SER A 160 -12.49 0.86 0.31
N SER A 161 -13.46 0.58 -0.55
CA SER A 161 -13.21 -0.06 -1.85
C SER A 161 -12.29 0.81 -2.72
N TRP A 162 -12.50 2.13 -2.71
CA TRP A 162 -11.66 3.07 -3.45
C TRP A 162 -10.25 3.16 -2.87
N ASN A 163 -10.08 3.30 -1.56
CA ASN A 163 -8.78 3.36 -0.89
C ASN A 163 -7.93 2.13 -1.21
N ILE A 164 -8.49 0.93 -1.05
CA ILE A 164 -7.76 -0.33 -1.25
C ILE A 164 -7.35 -0.47 -2.72
N HIS A 165 -8.30 -0.25 -3.63
CA HIS A 165 -8.04 -0.29 -5.07
C HIS A 165 -6.99 0.74 -5.50
N LYS A 166 -7.17 1.99 -5.06
CA LYS A 166 -6.33 3.11 -5.46
C LYS A 166 -4.95 3.08 -4.81
N LEU A 167 -4.77 2.49 -3.64
CA LEU A 167 -3.42 2.38 -3.06
C LEU A 167 -2.63 1.21 -3.62
N SER A 168 -3.29 0.10 -3.96
CA SER A 168 -2.61 -1.05 -4.56
C SER A 168 -2.26 -0.79 -6.03
N SER A 169 -0.96 -0.82 -6.35
CA SER A 169 -0.49 -0.76 -7.74
C SER A 169 -0.88 -2.02 -8.53
N THR A 170 -0.96 -3.16 -7.85
CA THR A 170 -1.42 -4.43 -8.41
C THR A 170 -2.90 -4.36 -8.81
N LEU A 171 -3.78 -3.71 -8.03
CA LEU A 171 -5.20 -3.59 -8.38
C LEU A 171 -5.50 -2.47 -9.38
N SER A 172 -4.93 -1.28 -9.16
CA SER A 172 -5.22 -0.09 -9.98
C SER A 172 -4.57 -0.09 -11.35
N TRP A 173 -3.33 -0.57 -11.43
CA TRP A 173 -2.48 -0.48 -12.63
C TRP A 173 -2.12 -1.83 -13.24
N PHE A 174 -2.44 -2.92 -12.55
CA PHE A 174 -1.99 -4.27 -12.89
C PHE A 174 -0.45 -4.40 -12.89
N ASP A 175 0.25 -3.57 -12.10
CA ASP A 175 1.71 -3.62 -11.98
C ASP A 175 2.15 -4.91 -11.23
N THR A 176 3.29 -5.45 -11.66
CA THR A 176 3.88 -6.69 -11.16
C THR A 176 5.27 -6.42 -10.65
N PHE A 177 5.46 -6.49 -9.33
CA PHE A 177 6.72 -6.16 -8.67
C PHE A 177 7.77 -7.25 -8.84
N THR A 178 9.02 -6.82 -8.92
CA THR A 178 10.20 -7.68 -9.18
C THR A 178 11.18 -7.76 -8.03
N ASP A 179 11.05 -6.84 -7.07
CA ASP A 179 11.94 -6.65 -5.94
C ASP A 179 11.18 -5.97 -4.79
N LEU A 180 11.67 -6.17 -3.57
CA LEU A 180 11.03 -5.68 -2.35
C LEU A 180 11.04 -4.14 -2.23
N PRO A 181 12.16 -3.43 -2.45
CA PRO A 181 12.17 -1.97 -2.29
C PRO A 181 11.13 -1.28 -3.19
N SER A 182 10.97 -1.70 -4.44
CA SER A 182 10.02 -1.09 -5.36
C SER A 182 8.56 -1.19 -4.89
N VAL A 183 8.15 -2.30 -4.27
CA VAL A 183 6.77 -2.42 -3.74
C VAL A 183 6.57 -1.55 -2.50
N LEU A 184 7.54 -1.49 -1.58
CA LEU A 184 7.43 -0.65 -0.38
C LEU A 184 7.42 0.85 -0.73
N ILE A 185 8.25 1.24 -1.70
CA ILE A 185 8.26 2.60 -2.26
C ILE A 185 6.92 2.91 -2.90
N ALA A 186 6.39 2.03 -3.75
CA ALA A 186 5.09 2.24 -4.39
C ALA A 186 3.95 2.43 -3.36
N CYS A 187 3.90 1.59 -2.33
CA CYS A 187 2.94 1.69 -1.23
C CYS A 187 2.99 3.07 -0.55
N CYS A 188 4.18 3.49 -0.12
CA CYS A 188 4.38 4.79 0.53
C CYS A 188 4.04 5.93 -0.41
N ARG A 189 4.54 5.88 -1.64
CA ARG A 189 4.37 6.93 -2.63
C ARG A 189 2.90 7.17 -2.95
N ARG A 190 2.13 6.12 -3.21
CA ARG A 190 0.68 6.21 -3.49
C ARG A 190 -0.11 6.76 -2.30
N THR A 191 0.35 6.49 -1.07
CA THR A 191 -0.22 7.06 0.16
C THR A 191 -0.03 8.57 0.25
N LEU A 192 1.06 9.11 -0.30
CA LEU A 192 1.30 10.56 -0.34
C LEU A 192 0.58 11.25 -1.50
N ILE A 193 -0.01 10.49 -2.43
CA ILE A 193 -0.61 11.02 -3.67
C ILE A 193 -2.13 11.02 -3.60
N TYR A 194 -2.74 9.88 -3.25
CA TYR A 194 -4.14 9.64 -3.56
C TYR A 194 -5.12 9.88 -2.41
N PRO A 195 -4.96 9.23 -1.25
CA PRO A 195 -6.03 9.20 -0.26
C PRO A 195 -6.18 10.57 0.43
N LEU A 196 -7.22 10.68 1.24
CA LEU A 196 -7.53 11.89 2.00
C LEU A 196 -6.40 12.24 2.99
N ILE A 197 -5.79 11.24 3.62
CA ILE A 197 -4.73 11.45 4.63
C ILE A 197 -3.38 11.00 4.07
N ARG A 198 -2.50 11.97 3.81
CA ARG A 198 -1.22 11.80 3.11
C ARG A 198 -0.05 12.01 4.07
N SER A 199 0.33 10.94 4.76
CA SER A 199 1.40 11.01 5.76
C SER A 199 2.41 9.89 5.59
N PHE A 200 3.70 10.23 5.49
CA PHE A 200 4.77 9.23 5.40
C PHE A 200 4.92 8.44 6.72
N LYS A 201 4.65 9.09 7.85
CA LYS A 201 4.62 8.42 9.16
C LYS A 201 3.50 7.36 9.19
N LEU A 202 2.33 7.68 8.66
CA LEU A 202 1.23 6.73 8.52
C LEU A 202 1.60 5.59 7.58
N ALA A 203 2.19 5.89 6.42
CA ALA A 203 2.66 4.87 5.47
C ALA A 203 3.63 3.88 6.12
N LYS A 204 4.61 4.37 6.91
CA LYS A 204 5.51 3.49 7.67
C LYS A 204 4.78 2.63 8.69
N LYS A 205 3.77 3.16 9.39
CA LYS A 205 2.93 2.39 10.32
C LYS A 205 2.17 1.27 9.60
N CYS A 206 1.56 1.56 8.45
CA CYS A 206 0.92 0.56 7.59
C CYS A 206 1.89 -0.55 7.15
N LEU A 207 3.16 -0.24 6.86
CA LEU A 207 4.15 -1.27 6.53
C LEU A 207 4.48 -2.19 7.71
N LEU A 208 4.54 -1.64 8.93
CA LEU A 208 4.75 -2.43 10.15
C LEU A 208 3.55 -3.34 10.45
N ASP A 209 2.35 -2.88 10.15
CA ASP A 209 1.13 -3.67 10.24
C ASP A 209 1.13 -4.87 9.28
N VAL A 210 1.64 -4.71 8.05
CA VAL A 210 1.82 -5.84 7.12
C VAL A 210 2.79 -6.87 7.68
N ILE A 211 3.87 -6.43 8.35
CA ILE A 211 4.80 -7.32 9.06
C ILE A 211 4.08 -8.09 10.18
N GLU A 212 3.19 -7.43 10.92
CA GLU A 212 2.39 -8.06 11.97
C GLU A 212 1.48 -9.15 11.39
N ILE A 213 0.74 -8.86 10.30
CA ILE A 213 -0.10 -9.83 9.59
C ILE A 213 0.71 -11.05 9.14
N PHE A 214 1.89 -10.84 8.53
CA PHE A 214 2.74 -11.95 8.11
C PHE A 214 3.28 -12.78 9.28
N SER A 215 3.56 -12.14 10.41
CA SER A 215 4.05 -12.80 11.61
C SER A 215 2.98 -13.69 12.28
N MET A 216 1.70 -13.32 12.17
CA MET A 216 0.57 -14.14 12.63
C MET A 216 0.34 -15.35 11.70
N GLY A 217 0.52 -15.15 10.40
CA GLY A 217 0.62 -16.23 9.42
C GLY A 217 -0.59 -16.34 8.49
N LYS A 218 -0.72 -17.51 7.85
CA LYS A 218 -1.61 -17.71 6.69
C LYS A 218 -3.09 -17.50 6.99
N SER A 219 -3.54 -17.83 8.21
CA SER A 219 -4.94 -17.70 8.63
C SER A 219 -5.35 -16.22 8.59
N THR A 220 -4.57 -15.36 9.24
CA THR A 220 -4.77 -13.90 9.25
C THR A 220 -4.67 -13.28 7.86
N ILE A 221 -3.68 -13.70 7.05
CA ILE A 221 -3.58 -13.24 5.65
C ILE A 221 -4.86 -13.57 4.87
N LEU A 222 -5.36 -14.81 5.03
CA LEU A 222 -6.56 -15.26 4.34
C LEU A 222 -7.80 -14.46 4.77
N GLN A 223 -7.95 -14.16 6.06
CA GLN A 223 -9.02 -13.28 6.54
C GLN A 223 -8.97 -11.90 5.88
N CYS A 224 -7.79 -11.27 5.82
CA CYS A 224 -7.63 -9.95 5.19
C CYS A 224 -8.06 -9.99 3.72
N LEU A 225 -7.66 -11.05 2.99
CA LEU A 225 -8.06 -11.27 1.60
C LEU A 225 -9.58 -11.49 1.44
N LEU A 226 -10.20 -12.23 2.35
CA LEU A 226 -11.65 -12.46 2.34
C LEU A 226 -12.43 -11.17 2.64
N GLN A 227 -11.95 -10.34 3.58
CA GLN A 227 -12.55 -9.04 3.86
C GLN A 227 -12.46 -8.10 2.65
N MET A 228 -11.29 -7.98 2.01
CA MET A 228 -11.15 -7.24 0.75
C MET A 228 -12.12 -7.76 -0.32
N ARG A 229 -12.25 -9.09 -0.43
CA ARG A 229 -13.14 -9.73 -1.40
C ARG A 229 -14.60 -9.35 -1.19
N ARG A 230 -15.06 -9.27 0.06
CA ARG A 230 -16.42 -8.80 0.40
C ARG A 230 -16.63 -7.36 -0.03
N LEU A 231 -15.67 -6.47 0.25
CA LEU A 231 -15.77 -5.05 -0.13
C LEU A 231 -15.95 -4.85 -1.64
N PHE A 232 -15.29 -5.66 -2.46
CA PHE A 232 -15.43 -5.54 -3.92
C PHE A 232 -16.65 -6.27 -4.49
N LEU A 233 -17.32 -7.15 -3.74
CA LEU A 233 -18.41 -7.95 -4.28
C LEU A 233 -19.63 -7.11 -4.64
N ASP A 234 -19.94 -6.11 -3.81
CA ASP A 234 -21.13 -5.27 -3.94
C ASP A 234 -20.88 -3.95 -4.70
N GLU A 235 -19.65 -3.74 -5.17
CA GLU A 235 -19.20 -2.53 -5.85
C GLU A 235 -19.28 -2.66 -7.38
N GLU A 236 -19.86 -1.64 -8.02
CA GLU A 236 -20.02 -1.61 -9.47
C GLU A 236 -18.65 -1.75 -10.15
N HIS A 237 -18.52 -2.76 -11.00
CA HIS A 237 -17.32 -3.17 -11.73
C HIS A 237 -16.08 -3.61 -10.91
N ARG A 238 -15.88 -3.16 -9.66
CA ARG A 238 -14.73 -3.58 -8.82
C ARG A 238 -14.78 -5.07 -8.44
N TYR A 239 -15.95 -5.71 -8.54
CA TYR A 239 -16.07 -7.17 -8.39
C TYR A 239 -15.13 -7.95 -9.33
N LEU A 240 -14.69 -7.33 -10.45
CA LEU A 240 -13.72 -7.94 -11.35
C LEU A 240 -12.36 -8.17 -10.69
N LEU A 241 -11.96 -7.34 -9.72
CA LEU A 241 -10.73 -7.53 -8.93
C LEU A 241 -10.74 -8.84 -8.13
N ASN A 242 -11.92 -9.29 -7.70
CA ASN A 242 -12.06 -10.60 -7.08
C ASN A 242 -11.68 -11.71 -8.05
N THR A 243 -12.13 -11.58 -9.30
CA THR A 243 -11.83 -12.54 -10.36
C THR A 243 -10.37 -12.47 -10.78
N LEU A 244 -9.84 -11.27 -11.00
CA LEU A 244 -8.48 -11.05 -11.48
C LEU A 244 -7.41 -11.42 -10.45
N TYR A 245 -7.67 -11.20 -9.16
CA TYR A 245 -6.66 -11.32 -8.10
C TYR A 245 -7.16 -12.08 -6.87
N LEU A 246 -8.17 -11.56 -6.15
CA LEU A 246 -8.40 -12.00 -4.76
C LEU A 246 -8.83 -13.46 -4.62
N ASN A 247 -9.63 -14.00 -5.54
CA ASN A 247 -10.01 -15.41 -5.52
C ASN A 247 -8.77 -16.32 -5.58
N ASP A 248 -7.79 -15.95 -6.40
CA ASP A 248 -6.58 -16.75 -6.61
C ASP A 248 -5.55 -16.54 -5.51
N TYR A 249 -5.43 -15.35 -4.94
CA TYR A 249 -4.67 -15.15 -3.71
C TYR A 249 -5.24 -15.95 -2.54
N CYS A 250 -6.58 -15.97 -2.38
CA CYS A 250 -7.24 -16.79 -1.35
C CYS A 250 -6.95 -18.28 -1.57
N LEU A 251 -6.99 -18.76 -2.81
CA LEU A 251 -6.67 -20.16 -3.11
C LEU A 251 -5.18 -20.46 -2.88
N TRP A 252 -4.29 -19.60 -3.38
CA TRP A 252 -2.85 -19.74 -3.30
C TRP A 252 -2.34 -19.80 -1.86
N ILE A 253 -2.85 -18.93 -0.97
CA ILE A 253 -2.41 -18.92 0.43
C ILE A 253 -2.75 -20.24 1.14
N GLN A 254 -3.86 -20.87 0.75
CA GLN A 254 -4.31 -22.16 1.27
C GLN A 254 -3.50 -23.34 0.72
N THR A 255 -3.07 -23.30 -0.55
CA THR A 255 -2.54 -24.49 -1.24
C THR A 255 -1.03 -24.46 -1.49
N GLU A 256 -0.49 -23.36 -2.03
CA GLU A 256 0.87 -23.31 -2.59
C GLU A 256 1.83 -22.42 -1.78
N CYS A 257 1.31 -21.46 -1.00
CA CYS A 257 2.14 -20.57 -0.19
C CYS A 257 2.98 -21.37 0.82
N GLN A 258 4.22 -20.96 1.09
CA GLN A 258 5.09 -21.64 2.08
C GLN A 258 5.42 -20.67 3.21
N THR A 259 5.13 -21.07 4.45
CA THR A 259 5.31 -20.22 5.65
C THR A 259 6.74 -19.72 5.82
N LYS A 260 7.75 -20.51 5.41
CA LYS A 260 9.15 -20.06 5.47
C LYS A 260 9.40 -18.77 4.67
N TRP A 261 8.70 -18.58 3.55
CA TRP A 261 8.87 -17.38 2.72
C TRP A 261 8.20 -16.17 3.35
N LEU A 262 7.05 -16.36 4.00
CA LEU A 262 6.42 -15.29 4.80
C LEU A 262 7.36 -14.81 5.93
N ASN A 263 8.00 -15.75 6.64
CA ASN A 263 8.97 -15.40 7.68
C ASN A 263 10.19 -14.67 7.11
N SER A 264 10.70 -15.09 5.94
CA SER A 264 11.79 -14.37 5.27
C SER A 264 11.38 -12.96 4.81
N LEU A 265 10.12 -12.76 4.38
CA LEU A 265 9.61 -11.44 4.04
C LEU A 265 9.49 -10.54 5.27
N VAL A 266 9.07 -11.06 6.43
CA VAL A 266 9.06 -10.31 7.69
C VAL A 266 10.44 -9.75 8.01
N GLU A 267 11.47 -10.60 7.97
CA GLU A 267 12.86 -10.17 8.20
C GLU A 267 13.31 -9.14 7.16
N ALA A 268 12.99 -9.36 5.88
CA ALA A 268 13.42 -8.48 4.80
C ALA A 268 12.72 -7.12 4.82
N MET A 269 11.40 -7.10 5.02
CA MET A 269 10.65 -5.86 5.16
C MET A 269 11.15 -5.05 6.35
N THR A 270 11.39 -5.69 7.50
CA THR A 270 11.91 -5.01 8.69
C THR A 270 13.23 -4.30 8.37
N HIS A 271 14.17 -5.00 7.72
CA HIS A 271 15.45 -4.43 7.32
C HIS A 271 15.29 -3.28 6.31
N THR A 272 14.55 -3.49 5.23
CA THR A 272 14.38 -2.47 4.17
C THR A 272 13.67 -1.21 4.71
N ILE A 273 12.67 -1.36 5.59
CA ILE A 273 11.98 -0.23 6.23
C ILE A 273 12.93 0.58 7.13
N GLU A 274 13.81 -0.09 7.87
CA GLU A 274 14.72 0.55 8.82
C GLU A 274 15.90 1.25 8.13
N TYR A 275 16.47 0.64 7.08
CA TYR A 275 17.76 1.07 6.51
C TYR A 275 17.69 1.64 5.09
N GLU A 276 16.65 1.36 4.30
CA GLU A 276 16.58 1.75 2.88
C GLU A 276 15.43 2.70 2.58
N LEU A 277 14.33 2.61 3.33
CA LEU A 277 13.11 3.39 3.10
C LEU A 277 13.18 4.78 3.77
N ASP A 278 13.32 5.80 2.93
CA ASP A 278 13.31 7.21 3.32
C ASP A 278 12.29 8.00 2.50
N GLU A 279 11.72 9.05 3.08
CA GLU A 279 10.74 9.93 2.43
C GLU A 279 11.32 10.55 1.15
N ASN A 280 12.62 10.88 1.16
CA ASN A 280 13.32 11.48 0.03
C ASN A 280 13.55 10.49 -1.12
N ASN A 281 13.43 9.19 -0.86
CA ASN A 281 13.66 8.13 -1.84
C ASN A 281 12.36 7.72 -2.55
N LEU A 282 11.26 8.44 -2.31
CA LEU A 282 9.97 8.19 -2.96
C LEU A 282 9.86 8.82 -4.36
N GLU A 283 10.90 9.48 -4.86
CA GLU A 283 10.92 10.10 -6.20
C GLU A 283 9.73 11.06 -6.44
N LEU A 284 9.28 11.75 -5.39
CA LEU A 284 8.26 12.79 -5.47
C LEU A 284 8.90 14.18 -5.37
N ASN A 285 8.58 15.05 -6.32
CA ASN A 285 9.08 16.42 -6.33
C ASN A 285 8.23 17.32 -5.42
N PHE A 286 8.74 17.70 -4.25
CA PHE A 286 8.15 18.74 -3.40
C PHE A 286 9.21 19.73 -2.90
N GLU A 287 8.89 21.02 -2.92
CA GLU A 287 9.74 22.07 -2.38
C GLU A 287 9.22 22.54 -1.02
N GLU A 288 9.83 22.08 0.08
CA GLU A 288 9.42 22.46 1.45
C GLU A 288 9.57 23.98 1.73
N LYS A 289 10.44 24.66 0.99
CA LYS A 289 10.82 26.06 1.24
C LYS A 289 9.66 27.04 1.16
N HIS A 290 8.65 26.78 0.33
CA HIS A 290 7.51 27.69 0.16
C HIS A 290 6.43 27.52 1.23
N PHE A 291 6.33 26.34 1.84
CA PHE A 291 5.32 26.05 2.87
C PHE A 291 5.73 26.59 4.25
N SER A 292 7.02 26.54 4.58
CA SER A 292 7.55 27.11 5.83
C SER A 292 7.20 28.60 6.02
N TRP A 293 7.18 29.41 4.94
CA TRP A 293 6.75 30.81 5.02
C TRP A 293 5.26 30.97 5.35
N LYS A 294 4.38 30.10 4.84
CA LYS A 294 2.93 30.14 5.12
C LYS A 294 2.63 29.77 6.58
N VAL A 295 3.27 28.73 7.10
CA VAL A 295 3.17 28.34 8.53
C VAL A 295 3.64 29.47 9.43
N THR A 296 4.82 30.04 9.14
CA THR A 296 5.37 31.16 9.92
C THR A 296 4.44 32.39 9.90
N LEU A 297 3.78 32.67 8.78
CA LEU A 297 2.83 33.78 8.68
C LEU A 297 1.53 33.54 9.49
N HIS A 298 1.05 32.29 9.56
CA HIS A 298 -0.12 31.95 10.35
C HIS A 298 0.17 32.04 11.87
N GLU A 299 1.35 31.58 12.30
CA GLU A 299 1.83 31.74 13.67
C GLU A 299 2.01 33.22 14.08
N ILE A 300 2.37 34.10 13.13
CA ILE A 300 2.47 35.54 13.38
C ILE A 300 1.09 36.21 13.44
N SER A 301 0.09 35.75 12.66
CA SER A 301 -1.25 36.34 12.67
C SER A 301 -2.07 35.99 13.91
N ASP A 302 -1.77 34.88 14.58
CA ASP A 302 -2.47 34.45 15.80
C ASP A 302 -1.92 35.10 17.09
N THR A 303 -0.89 35.94 16.99
CA THR A 303 -0.26 36.63 18.14
C THR A 303 -0.64 38.11 18.34
N ASP A 304 -1.54 38.67 17.53
CA ASP A 304 -1.83 40.12 17.55
C ASP A 304 -3.16 40.54 18.23
N ASP A 305 -3.90 39.63 18.88
CA ASP A 305 -5.11 39.96 19.65
C ASP A 305 -4.89 39.78 21.17
N ASP A 306 -4.02 40.58 21.78
CA ASP A 306 -4.13 40.92 23.20
C ASP A 306 -3.39 42.24 23.51
N ASP A 307 -4.09 43.13 24.22
CA ASP A 307 -3.69 44.41 24.83
C ASP A 307 -3.55 45.67 23.95
N ASP A 308 -4.59 46.53 23.99
CA ASP A 308 -4.41 47.82 24.67
C ASP A 308 -5.75 48.45 25.10
N CYS A 309 -6.18 48.14 26.34
CA CYS A 309 -7.23 48.87 27.04
C CYS A 309 -6.59 50.01 27.86
N LEU A 310 -6.25 51.13 27.21
CA LEU A 310 -5.77 52.32 27.91
C LEU A 310 -6.94 53.14 28.46
N SER A 311 -7.08 53.09 29.79
CA SER A 311 -7.98 53.89 30.60
C SER A 311 -7.71 55.39 30.45
N LEU A 312 -8.70 56.15 29.94
CA LEU A 312 -8.75 57.60 30.03
C LEU A 312 -9.27 58.02 31.42
N SER A 313 -8.36 58.40 32.30
CA SER A 313 -8.69 59.10 33.54
C SER A 313 -8.93 60.59 33.27
N ASP A 314 -10.18 61.00 33.10
CA ASP A 314 -10.55 62.42 33.09
C ASP A 314 -10.58 62.98 34.52
N LYS A 315 -9.58 63.80 34.83
CA LYS A 315 -9.64 64.77 35.94
C LYS A 315 -10.46 65.97 35.48
N LYS A 316 -11.61 66.21 36.13
CA LYS A 316 -12.23 67.55 36.19
C LYS A 316 -12.45 67.95 37.64
N ASN A 317 -11.72 68.97 38.05
CA ASN A 317 -12.03 69.87 39.16
C ASN A 317 -12.07 71.30 38.57
N CYS A 318 -13.09 72.06 38.99
CA CYS A 318 -13.56 73.39 38.56
C CYS A 318 -14.56 73.42 37.40
#